data_AF-A0A8C7XQQ4-F1
#
_entry.id   AF-A0A8C7XQQ4-F1
#
_cell.length_a   1.000
_cell.length_b   1.000
_cell.length_c   1.000
_cell.angle_alpha   90.00
_cell.angle_beta   90.00
_cell.angle_gamma   90.00
#
_symmetry.space_group_name_H-M   'P 1'
#
loop_
_entity.id
_entity.type
_entity.pdbx_description
1 polymer ?
#
loop_
_entity_poly.entity_id
_entity_poly.type
_entity_poly.pdbx_seq_one_letter_code
_entity_poly.pdbx_strand_id
1 'polypeptide(L)'
;MFKVTGSAMPGSTRLLPLVWAAGAAGGGEKEPEARLKLDDLSLYTAPQKPHYVEPAAGQLEEHVATLRKLVEPYTGWCQATVGKLKPKVESLVQSGNDSYVYLQNHPKDFYARAGIIGFTGLLGLFLARGSRVKKLIYPAGLMTVSASLYYPEEAVTIAKSTGDSVYGYAVRGFAAAEKLLSPQSKDGKSSKSRSTKGL
;
A
#
# COMPACT_ATOMS: atom_id res chain seq x y z
N MET A 1 -12.00 -2.73 -36.71
CA MET A 1 -10.57 -2.87 -37.11
C MET A 1 -10.20 -1.62 -37.88
N PHE A 2 -9.40 -0.72 -37.30
CA PHE A 2 -8.77 0.38 -38.05
C PHE A 2 -7.30 0.41 -37.65
N LYS A 3 -6.47 0.09 -38.64
CA LYS A 3 -5.02 -0.04 -38.57
C LYS A 3 -4.47 1.28 -39.12
N VAL A 4 -3.91 2.14 -38.27
CA VAL A 4 -3.15 3.30 -38.73
C VAL A 4 -1.67 2.90 -38.76
N THR A 5 -1.23 2.55 -39.96
CA THR A 5 0.19 2.45 -40.32
C THR A 5 0.62 3.82 -40.79
N GLY A 6 1.43 4.51 -39.98
CA GLY A 6 2.11 5.75 -40.36
C GLY A 6 3.60 5.50 -40.34
N SER A 7 4.13 4.98 -41.45
CA SER A 7 5.55 5.03 -41.78
C SER A 7 5.87 6.44 -42.27
N ALA A 8 6.79 7.14 -41.60
CA ALA A 8 7.44 8.33 -42.13
C ALA A 8 8.93 8.21 -41.79
N MET A 9 9.70 7.91 -42.82
CA MET A 9 11.16 7.80 -42.80
C MET A 9 11.78 9.20 -43.03
N PRO A 10 13.12 9.33 -43.09
CA PRO A 10 13.94 10.21 -42.28
C PRO A 10 14.22 11.58 -42.94
N GLY A 11 14.46 12.62 -42.16
CA GLY A 11 14.97 13.87 -42.72
C GLY A 11 14.99 15.04 -41.76
N SER A 12 16.15 15.35 -41.20
CA SER A 12 16.87 16.58 -41.57
C SER A 12 18.22 16.61 -40.85
N THR A 13 19.27 16.55 -41.66
CA THR A 13 20.56 17.23 -41.47
C THR A 13 20.50 18.42 -40.50
N ARG A 14 21.32 18.40 -39.44
CA ARG A 14 21.89 19.64 -38.90
C ARG A 14 23.40 19.51 -38.83
N LEU A 15 23.99 20.38 -39.64
CA LEU A 15 25.39 20.55 -39.96
C LEU A 15 26.18 21.05 -38.75
N LEU A 16 27.48 20.73 -38.80
CA LEU A 16 28.58 21.16 -37.94
C LEU A 16 28.65 22.69 -37.70
N PRO A 17 29.42 23.11 -36.67
CA PRO A 17 29.40 24.49 -36.17
C PRO A 17 30.03 25.47 -37.16
N LEU A 18 29.42 26.65 -37.24
CA LEU A 18 29.91 27.80 -37.99
C LEU A 18 31.16 28.36 -37.30
N VAL A 19 32.33 27.98 -37.79
CA VAL A 19 33.54 28.80 -37.68
C VAL A 19 33.43 29.88 -38.74
N TRP A 20 33.48 31.14 -38.33
CA TRP A 20 33.79 32.24 -39.25
C TRP A 20 34.85 33.12 -38.61
N ALA A 21 36.05 33.02 -39.17
CA ALA A 21 37.13 33.98 -39.03
C ALA A 21 37.45 34.50 -40.42
N ALA A 22 37.33 35.82 -40.62
CA ALA A 22 38.20 36.70 -41.42
C ALA A 22 37.41 37.90 -41.96
N GLY A 23 37.95 39.10 -41.76
CA GLY A 23 37.43 40.29 -42.46
C GLY A 23 37.85 41.61 -41.83
N ALA A 24 39.14 41.90 -41.81
CA ALA A 24 39.63 43.27 -41.70
C ALA A 24 39.46 43.98 -43.06
N ALA A 25 38.91 45.21 -43.06
CA ALA A 25 39.42 46.41 -43.76
C ALA A 25 38.31 47.41 -44.14
N GLY A 26 38.54 48.68 -43.76
CA GLY A 26 37.88 49.89 -44.26
C GLY A 26 37.19 50.68 -43.14
N GLY A 27 37.61 51.86 -42.71
CA GLY A 27 38.72 52.75 -43.08
C GLY A 27 38.58 53.97 -42.16
N GLY A 28 39.69 54.47 -41.62
CA GLY A 28 39.65 55.51 -40.59
C GLY A 28 41.01 55.72 -39.95
N GLU A 29 41.93 56.18 -40.78
CA GLU A 29 43.21 56.82 -40.49
C GLU A 29 43.32 57.43 -39.07
N LYS A 30 44.31 56.96 -38.29
CA LYS A 30 45.31 57.75 -37.53
C LYS A 30 46.04 56.89 -36.49
N GLU A 31 47.36 56.87 -36.60
CA GLU A 31 48.36 56.38 -35.64
C GLU A 31 49.11 57.61 -35.09
N PRO A 32 49.88 57.56 -33.97
CA PRO A 32 49.85 56.72 -32.76
C PRO A 32 49.77 57.58 -31.48
N GLU A 33 49.07 57.19 -30.41
CA GLU A 33 49.53 57.49 -29.04
C GLU A 33 49.01 56.43 -28.05
N ALA A 34 49.91 55.94 -27.21
CA ALA A 34 49.70 55.19 -25.97
C ALA A 34 48.68 54.03 -26.00
N ARG A 35 49.18 52.81 -26.28
CA ARG A 35 48.51 51.55 -25.89
C ARG A 35 48.43 51.46 -24.36
N LEU A 36 47.40 52.06 -23.77
CA LEU A 36 46.93 51.70 -22.44
C LEU A 36 45.85 50.63 -22.62
N LYS A 37 46.13 49.41 -22.15
CA LYS A 37 45.16 48.31 -22.19
C LYS A 37 44.02 48.65 -21.24
N LEU A 38 42.79 48.64 -21.76
CA LEU A 38 41.55 48.84 -20.98
C LEU A 38 41.41 47.83 -19.82
N ASP A 39 42.09 46.69 -19.88
CA ASP A 39 42.11 45.66 -18.83
C ASP A 39 42.87 46.10 -17.55
N ASP A 40 43.79 47.08 -17.65
CA ASP A 40 44.57 47.58 -16.49
C ASP A 40 43.83 48.71 -15.73
N LEU A 41 42.71 49.21 -16.26
CA LEU A 41 41.89 50.29 -15.66
C LEU A 41 40.65 49.77 -14.90
N SER A 42 40.51 48.44 -14.75
CA SER A 42 39.40 47.84 -14.01
C SER A 42 39.62 47.95 -12.48
N LEU A 43 39.28 49.10 -11.91
CA LEU A 43 39.30 49.40 -10.45
C LEU A 43 38.38 48.50 -9.60
N TYR A 44 37.53 47.71 -10.24
CA TYR A 44 36.86 46.57 -9.63
C TYR A 44 37.39 45.32 -10.32
N THR A 45 38.15 44.49 -9.61
CA THR A 45 38.48 43.15 -10.07
C THR A 45 37.18 42.44 -10.44
N ALA A 46 36.93 42.25 -11.74
CA ALA A 46 35.90 41.34 -12.20
C ALA A 46 36.24 39.98 -11.57
N PRO A 47 35.32 39.33 -10.81
CA PRO A 47 35.63 38.05 -10.20
C PRO A 47 36.00 37.12 -11.34
N GLN A 48 37.27 36.68 -11.38
CA GLN A 48 37.68 35.60 -12.26
C GLN A 48 36.68 34.47 -12.00
N LYS A 49 35.99 34.06 -13.07
CA LYS A 49 34.99 32.99 -13.03
C LYS A 49 35.53 31.92 -12.10
N PRO A 50 34.91 31.61 -10.96
CA PRO A 50 35.40 30.53 -10.12
C PRO A 50 35.40 29.32 -11.04
N HIS A 51 36.59 28.80 -11.32
CA HIS A 51 36.71 27.49 -11.94
C HIS A 51 36.09 26.55 -10.92
N TYR A 52 34.80 26.27 -11.07
CA TYR A 52 34.15 25.19 -10.37
C TYR A 52 34.78 23.94 -10.94
N VAL A 53 35.91 23.56 -10.35
CA VAL A 53 36.49 22.25 -10.54
C VAL A 53 35.55 21.34 -9.78
N GLU A 54 34.71 20.62 -10.51
CA GLU A 54 33.99 19.49 -9.94
C GLU A 54 35.02 18.68 -9.15
N PRO A 55 34.85 18.51 -7.82
CA PRO A 55 35.80 17.74 -7.03
C PRO A 55 35.99 16.39 -7.74
N ALA A 56 37.24 16.00 -7.99
CA ALA A 56 37.53 14.71 -8.64
C ALA A 56 36.75 13.63 -7.89
N ALA A 57 35.82 12.97 -8.60
CA ALA A 57 34.76 12.17 -8.00
C ALA A 57 35.32 11.30 -6.88
N GLY A 58 34.93 11.60 -5.65
CA GLY A 58 35.32 10.77 -4.52
C GLY A 58 34.74 9.37 -4.72
N GLN A 59 35.39 8.33 -4.20
CA GLN A 59 34.85 6.95 -4.28
C GLN A 59 33.39 6.86 -3.77
N LEU A 60 33.02 7.74 -2.83
CA LEU A 60 31.67 7.85 -2.29
C LEU A 60 30.66 8.44 -3.30
N GLU A 61 31.08 9.39 -4.11
CA GLU A 61 30.26 9.99 -5.17
C GLU A 61 30.07 9.01 -6.34
N GLU A 62 31.10 8.23 -6.66
CA GLU A 62 31.00 7.13 -7.63
C GLU A 62 30.03 6.04 -7.15
N HIS A 63 30.08 5.66 -5.86
CA HIS A 63 29.14 4.72 -5.27
C HIS A 63 27.70 5.26 -5.25
N VAL A 64 27.49 6.53 -4.91
CA VAL A 64 26.14 7.15 -4.95
C VAL A 64 25.65 7.28 -6.39
N ALA A 65 26.52 7.59 -7.35
CA ALA A 65 26.17 7.68 -8.76
C ALA A 65 25.78 6.31 -9.34
N THR A 66 26.52 5.26 -9.02
CA THR A 66 26.19 3.88 -9.42
C THR A 66 24.88 3.42 -8.80
N LEU A 67 24.66 3.68 -7.50
CA LEU A 67 23.38 3.40 -6.85
C LEU A 67 22.21 4.17 -7.49
N ARG A 68 22.40 5.45 -7.83
CA ARG A 68 21.39 6.24 -8.54
C ARG A 68 21.08 5.65 -9.91
N LYS A 69 22.10 5.22 -10.67
CA LYS A 69 21.93 4.57 -11.98
C LYS A 69 21.20 3.23 -11.87
N LEU A 70 21.41 2.49 -10.79
CA LEU A 70 20.70 1.23 -10.52
C LEU A 70 19.24 1.45 -10.11
N VAL A 71 18.96 2.53 -9.38
CA VAL A 71 17.61 2.87 -8.89
C VAL A 71 16.76 3.57 -9.96
N GLU A 72 17.36 4.33 -10.88
CA GLU A 72 16.69 5.05 -11.97
C GLU A 72 15.68 4.21 -12.79
N PRO A 73 15.99 2.96 -13.23
CA PRO A 73 14.99 2.12 -13.90
C PRO A 73 13.90 1.60 -12.96
N TYR A 74 14.19 1.42 -11.67
CA TYR A 74 13.22 0.93 -10.69
C TYR A 74 12.19 2.00 -10.31
N THR A 75 12.60 3.27 -10.20
CA THR A 75 11.69 4.38 -9.89
C THR A 75 10.66 4.58 -10.99
N GLY A 76 11.05 4.46 -12.26
CA GLY A 76 10.11 4.55 -13.39
C GLY A 76 9.04 3.46 -13.38
N TRP A 77 9.42 2.22 -13.07
CA TRP A 77 8.46 1.11 -12.95
C TRP A 77 7.53 1.28 -11.74
N CYS A 78 8.06 1.78 -10.62
CA CYS A 78 7.28 2.08 -9.42
C CYS A 78 6.29 3.22 -9.67
N GLN A 79 6.71 4.30 -10.32
CA GLN A 79 5.81 5.40 -10.69
C GLN A 79 4.68 4.93 -11.63
N ALA A 80 4.99 4.05 -12.59
CA ALA A 80 4.00 3.50 -13.50
C ALA A 80 2.99 2.57 -12.81
N THR A 81 3.42 1.76 -11.84
CA THR A 81 2.53 0.88 -11.08
C THR A 81 1.69 1.68 -10.08
N VAL A 82 2.28 2.63 -9.35
CA VAL A 82 1.58 3.54 -8.44
C VAL A 82 0.55 4.39 -9.19
N GLY A 83 0.87 4.89 -10.39
CA GLY A 83 -0.07 5.62 -11.24
C GLY A 83 -1.29 4.79 -11.67
N LYS A 84 -1.12 3.48 -11.88
CA LYS A 84 -2.23 2.55 -12.20
C LYS A 84 -3.02 2.12 -10.97
N LEU A 85 -2.37 2.04 -9.82
CA LEU A 85 -2.99 1.62 -8.56
C LEU A 85 -3.76 2.75 -7.89
N LYS A 86 -3.26 3.99 -7.95
CA LYS A 86 -3.95 5.18 -7.41
C LYS A 86 -5.44 5.24 -7.75
N PRO A 87 -5.87 5.21 -9.03
CA PRO A 87 -7.29 5.30 -9.37
C PRO A 87 -8.09 4.07 -8.92
N LYS A 88 -7.47 2.88 -8.82
CA LYS A 88 -8.13 1.67 -8.31
C LYS A 88 -8.32 1.71 -6.80
N VAL A 89 -7.35 2.26 -6.08
CA VAL A 89 -7.43 2.42 -4.63
C VAL A 89 -8.42 3.53 -4.31
N GLU A 90 -8.40 4.64 -5.03
CA GLU A 90 -9.37 5.72 -4.89
C GLU A 90 -10.79 5.21 -5.18
N SER A 91 -11.00 4.44 -6.26
CA SER A 91 -12.33 3.87 -6.55
C SER A 91 -12.78 2.83 -5.51
N LEU A 92 -11.86 2.02 -4.98
CA LEU A 92 -12.16 1.07 -3.91
C LEU A 92 -12.45 1.77 -2.59
N VAL A 93 -11.73 2.85 -2.27
CA VAL A 93 -11.96 3.67 -1.08
C VAL A 93 -13.29 4.40 -1.21
N GLN A 94 -13.60 4.96 -2.38
CA GLN A 94 -14.89 5.60 -2.67
C GLN A 94 -16.02 4.57 -2.51
N SER A 95 -15.92 3.43 -3.18
CA SER A 95 -16.90 2.34 -3.10
C SER A 95 -17.03 1.80 -1.67
N GLY A 96 -15.92 1.69 -0.94
CA GLY A 96 -15.89 1.29 0.46
C GLY A 96 -16.59 2.31 1.36
N ASN A 97 -16.40 3.61 1.11
CA ASN A 97 -17.06 4.67 1.86
C ASN A 97 -18.57 4.70 1.56
N ASP A 98 -18.95 4.57 0.30
CA ASP A 98 -20.36 4.47 -0.11
C ASP A 98 -21.06 3.27 0.52
N SER A 99 -20.39 2.11 0.53
CA SER A 99 -20.92 0.92 1.18
C SER A 99 -20.85 0.99 2.71
N TYR A 100 -19.92 1.75 3.30
CA TYR A 100 -19.87 2.02 4.73
C TYR A 100 -20.99 2.96 5.20
N VAL A 101 -21.31 4.01 4.43
CA VAL A 101 -22.46 4.88 4.67
C VAL A 101 -23.76 4.08 4.55
N TYR A 102 -23.82 3.15 3.61
CA TYR A 102 -24.93 2.20 3.51
C TYR A 102 -24.99 1.28 4.74
N LEU A 103 -23.83 0.80 5.21
CA LEU A 103 -23.68 -0.02 6.41
C LEU A 103 -24.17 0.67 7.68
N GLN A 104 -23.85 1.96 7.84
CA GLN A 104 -24.26 2.76 8.99
C GLN A 104 -25.77 3.05 9.03
N ASN A 105 -26.46 3.10 7.88
CA ASN A 105 -27.88 3.49 7.79
C ASN A 105 -28.85 2.30 7.69
N HIS A 106 -28.42 1.08 8.01
CA HIS A 106 -29.20 -0.11 7.64
C HIS A 106 -30.44 -0.42 8.48
N PRO A 107 -31.46 -1.03 7.84
CA PRO A 107 -32.51 -1.77 8.55
C PRO A 107 -31.90 -2.99 9.28
N LYS A 108 -32.45 -3.33 10.44
CA LYS A 108 -31.92 -4.31 11.42
C LYS A 108 -31.60 -5.72 10.87
N ASP A 109 -32.07 -6.08 9.68
CA ASP A 109 -31.90 -7.42 9.08
C ASP A 109 -30.69 -7.57 8.13
N PHE A 110 -29.95 -6.49 7.84
CA PHE A 110 -28.90 -6.54 6.82
C PHE A 110 -27.70 -7.42 7.23
N TYR A 111 -27.20 -7.28 8.46
CA TYR A 111 -26.06 -8.06 8.95
C TYR A 111 -26.37 -9.54 9.10
N ALA A 112 -27.59 -9.89 9.48
CA ALA A 112 -28.02 -11.28 9.54
C ALA A 112 -28.00 -11.91 8.14
N ARG A 113 -28.54 -11.21 7.12
CA ARG A 113 -28.56 -11.69 5.73
C ARG A 113 -27.16 -11.70 5.10
N ALA A 114 -26.39 -10.63 5.25
CA ALA A 114 -25.02 -10.53 4.75
C ALA A 114 -24.10 -11.54 5.43
N GLY A 115 -24.27 -11.77 6.73
CA GLY A 115 -23.57 -12.80 7.49
C GLY A 115 -23.87 -14.20 6.97
N ILE A 116 -25.15 -14.53 6.74
CA ILE A 116 -25.52 -15.83 6.16
C ILE A 116 -24.93 -15.98 4.75
N ILE A 117 -25.06 -14.98 3.88
CA ILE A 117 -24.54 -15.04 2.50
C ILE A 117 -23.00 -15.13 2.49
N GLY A 118 -22.32 -14.37 3.34
CA GLY A 118 -20.86 -14.41 3.46
C GLY A 118 -20.38 -15.74 4.04
N PHE A 119 -21.07 -16.26 5.05
CA PHE A 119 -20.75 -17.54 5.66
C PHE A 119 -20.99 -18.70 4.69
N THR A 120 -22.10 -18.70 3.95
CA THR A 120 -22.38 -19.73 2.93
C THR A 120 -21.37 -19.67 1.78
N GLY A 121 -20.94 -18.47 1.38
CA GLY A 121 -19.88 -18.27 0.39
C GLY A 121 -18.52 -18.79 0.88
N LEU A 122 -18.15 -18.48 2.13
CA LEU A 122 -16.90 -18.96 2.72
C LEU A 122 -16.91 -20.48 2.92
N LEU A 123 -18.04 -21.03 3.38
CA LEU A 123 -18.24 -22.47 3.54
C LEU A 123 -18.21 -23.17 2.18
N GLY A 124 -18.80 -22.57 1.15
CA GLY A 124 -18.73 -23.02 -0.24
C GLY A 124 -17.32 -22.98 -0.80
N LEU A 125 -16.55 -21.91 -0.54
CA LEU A 125 -15.15 -21.80 -0.94
C LEU A 125 -14.28 -22.83 -0.21
N PHE A 126 -14.56 -23.09 1.07
CA PHE A 126 -13.86 -24.09 1.87
C PHE A 126 -14.11 -25.51 1.35
N LEU A 127 -15.35 -25.81 0.94
CA LEU A 127 -15.69 -27.06 0.25
C LEU A 127 -15.05 -27.16 -1.15
N ALA A 128 -15.07 -26.06 -1.90
CA ALA A 128 -14.59 -26.00 -3.28
C ALA A 128 -13.05 -26.05 -3.39
N ARG A 129 -12.33 -25.43 -2.45
CA ARG A 129 -10.86 -25.36 -2.44
C ARG A 129 -10.18 -26.67 -2.05
N GLY A 130 -10.97 -27.72 -1.81
CA GLY A 130 -10.58 -29.10 -2.11
C GLY A 130 -9.26 -29.55 -1.51
N SER A 131 -9.19 -29.68 -0.19
CA SER A 131 -8.09 -30.42 0.45
C SER A 131 -8.63 -31.25 1.58
N ARG A 132 -8.73 -32.58 1.37
CA ARG A 132 -8.98 -33.71 2.30
C ARG A 132 -10.13 -33.63 3.32
N VAL A 133 -10.59 -32.44 3.69
CA VAL A 133 -11.67 -32.18 4.63
C VAL A 133 -13.00 -32.71 4.08
N LYS A 134 -13.30 -32.55 2.79
CA LYS A 134 -14.47 -33.19 2.17
C LYS A 134 -14.43 -34.72 2.24
N LYS A 135 -13.23 -35.33 2.20
CA LYS A 135 -13.06 -36.79 2.32
C LYS A 135 -13.30 -37.30 3.75
N LEU A 136 -13.28 -36.42 4.75
CA LEU A 136 -13.53 -36.78 6.15
C LEU A 136 -14.95 -36.40 6.58
N ILE A 137 -15.37 -35.16 6.29
CA ILE A 137 -16.68 -34.66 6.70
C ILE A 137 -17.82 -35.40 6.00
N TYR A 138 -17.66 -35.78 4.72
CA TYR A 138 -18.73 -36.46 3.98
C TYR A 138 -19.04 -37.87 4.53
N PRO A 139 -18.06 -38.79 4.68
CA PRO A 139 -18.32 -40.08 5.30
C PRO A 139 -18.58 -39.99 6.80
N ALA A 140 -17.91 -39.09 7.55
CA ALA A 140 -18.18 -38.95 8.98
C ALA A 140 -19.59 -38.39 9.22
N GLY A 141 -20.02 -37.39 8.44
CA GLY A 141 -21.37 -36.83 8.51
C GLY A 141 -22.45 -37.83 8.09
N LEU A 142 -22.21 -38.60 7.02
CA LEU A 142 -23.13 -39.68 6.64
C LEU A 142 -23.20 -40.78 7.70
N MET A 143 -22.06 -41.19 8.28
CA MET A 143 -22.00 -42.17 9.37
C MET A 143 -22.77 -41.70 10.61
N THR A 144 -22.59 -40.44 11.03
CA THR A 144 -23.31 -39.89 12.19
C THR A 144 -24.80 -39.75 11.93
N VAL A 145 -25.20 -39.32 10.73
CA VAL A 145 -26.63 -39.25 10.35
C VAL A 145 -27.23 -40.65 10.28
N SER A 146 -26.52 -41.64 9.71
CA SER A 146 -27.00 -43.02 9.69
C SER A 146 -27.12 -43.62 11.09
N ALA A 147 -26.16 -43.35 11.98
CA ALA A 147 -26.21 -43.81 13.35
C ALA A 147 -27.35 -43.13 14.13
N SER A 148 -27.59 -41.84 13.90
CA SER A 148 -28.67 -41.08 14.53
C SER A 148 -30.05 -41.59 14.11
N LEU A 149 -30.23 -42.02 12.85
CA LEU A 149 -31.49 -42.55 12.36
C LEU A 149 -31.74 -43.99 12.85
N TYR A 150 -30.67 -44.79 12.99
CA TYR A 150 -30.79 -46.18 13.40
C TYR A 150 -30.91 -46.36 14.93
N TYR A 151 -30.37 -45.43 15.73
CA TYR A 151 -30.48 -45.42 17.20
C TYR A 151 -30.83 -44.02 17.76
N PRO A 152 -32.11 -43.60 17.65
CA PRO A 152 -32.52 -42.26 18.08
C PRO A 152 -32.39 -42.02 19.60
N GLU A 153 -32.59 -43.05 20.43
CA GLU A 153 -32.52 -42.92 21.90
C GLU A 153 -31.11 -42.60 22.41
N GLU A 154 -30.09 -43.23 21.81
CA GLU A 154 -28.68 -42.96 22.12
C GLU A 154 -28.25 -41.58 21.58
N ALA A 155 -28.75 -41.19 20.41
CA ALA A 155 -28.48 -39.87 19.85
C ALA A 155 -29.04 -38.73 20.72
N VAL A 156 -30.24 -38.89 21.29
CA VAL A 156 -30.88 -37.87 22.15
C VAL A 156 -30.12 -37.70 23.46
N THR A 157 -29.63 -38.77 24.06
CA THR A 157 -28.88 -38.70 25.32
C THR A 157 -27.49 -38.06 25.13
N ILE A 158 -26.80 -38.42 24.05
CA ILE A 158 -25.53 -37.80 23.65
C ILE A 158 -25.74 -36.32 23.30
N ALA A 159 -26.81 -35.99 22.58
CA ALA A 159 -27.14 -34.61 22.23
C ALA A 159 -27.44 -33.74 23.46
N LYS A 160 -28.19 -34.25 24.45
CA LYS A 160 -28.49 -33.53 25.70
C LYS A 160 -27.22 -33.25 26.50
N SER A 161 -26.44 -34.29 26.78
CA SER A 161 -25.19 -34.17 27.55
C SER A 161 -24.17 -33.24 26.88
N THR A 162 -24.04 -33.33 25.55
CA THR A 162 -23.16 -32.44 24.77
C THR A 162 -23.72 -31.01 24.74
N GLY A 163 -25.04 -30.86 24.56
CA GLY A 163 -25.72 -29.58 24.48
C GLY A 163 -25.52 -28.71 25.72
N ASP A 164 -25.64 -29.30 26.92
CA ASP A 164 -25.43 -28.59 28.18
C ASP A 164 -23.99 -28.08 28.32
N SER A 165 -23.01 -28.88 27.89
CA SER A 165 -21.60 -28.49 27.94
C SER A 165 -21.31 -27.32 26.99
N VAL A 166 -21.79 -27.42 25.74
CA VAL A 166 -21.60 -26.39 24.71
C VAL A 166 -22.33 -25.10 25.10
N TYR A 167 -23.54 -25.21 25.65
CA TYR A 167 -24.29 -24.07 26.17
C TYR A 167 -23.54 -23.39 27.33
N GLY A 168 -22.97 -24.17 28.27
CA GLY A 168 -22.14 -23.63 29.35
C GLY A 168 -20.91 -22.89 28.85
N TYR A 169 -20.21 -23.42 27.84
CA TYR A 169 -19.09 -22.74 27.19
C TYR A 169 -19.53 -21.50 26.42
N ALA A 170 -20.65 -21.55 25.70
CA ALA A 170 -21.19 -20.41 24.96
C ALA A 170 -21.53 -19.26 25.90
N VAL A 171 -22.27 -19.53 26.99
CA VAL A 171 -22.63 -18.52 28.00
C VAL A 171 -21.37 -17.92 28.64
N ARG A 172 -20.37 -18.75 28.98
CA ARG A 172 -19.08 -18.26 29.50
C ARG A 172 -18.30 -17.44 28.48
N GLY A 173 -18.34 -17.82 27.21
CA GLY A 173 -17.70 -17.10 26.12
C GLY A 173 -18.35 -15.74 25.88
N PHE A 174 -19.69 -15.68 25.88
CA PHE A 174 -20.43 -14.41 25.82
C PHE A 174 -20.14 -13.54 27.04
N ALA A 175 -20.17 -14.10 28.24
CA ALA A 175 -19.84 -13.35 29.46
C ALA A 175 -18.39 -12.83 29.44
N ALA A 176 -17.43 -13.61 28.93
CA ALA A 176 -16.04 -13.19 28.79
C ALA A 176 -15.89 -12.11 27.70
N ALA A 177 -16.58 -12.25 26.56
CA ALA A 177 -16.58 -11.27 25.49
C ALA A 177 -17.22 -9.94 25.93
N GLU A 178 -18.35 -9.99 26.65
CA GLU A 178 -18.97 -8.80 27.25
C GLU A 178 -18.04 -8.11 28.24
N LYS A 179 -17.28 -8.87 29.05
CA LYS A 179 -16.25 -8.32 29.94
C LYS A 179 -15.10 -7.63 29.21
N LEU A 180 -14.70 -8.13 28.05
CA LEU A 180 -13.65 -7.52 27.24
C LEU A 180 -14.16 -6.32 26.41
N LEU A 181 -15.43 -6.37 26.00
CA LEU A 181 -16.09 -5.32 25.23
C LEU A 181 -16.57 -4.16 26.10
N SER A 182 -16.78 -4.39 27.40
CA SER A 182 -17.17 -3.39 28.39
C SER A 182 -16.06 -3.07 29.40
N PRO A 183 -14.86 -2.59 28.99
CA PRO A 183 -13.78 -2.28 29.92
C PRO A 183 -13.99 -1.01 30.75
N GLN A 184 -15.12 -0.30 30.62
CA GLN A 184 -15.33 1.02 31.23
C GLN A 184 -16.74 1.19 31.81
N SER A 185 -16.89 0.98 33.13
CA SER A 185 -17.77 1.78 34.00
C SER A 185 -17.65 1.46 35.52
N LYS A 186 -16.59 0.80 36.00
CA LYS A 186 -16.37 0.58 37.45
C LYS A 186 -14.92 0.74 37.88
N ASP A 187 -14.30 1.87 37.54
CA ASP A 187 -13.22 2.43 38.36
C ASP A 187 -13.81 3.53 39.23
N GLY A 188 -14.23 3.16 40.44
CA GLY A 188 -14.76 4.13 41.41
C GLY A 188 -15.41 3.47 42.62
N LYS A 189 -14.63 3.37 43.71
CA LYS A 189 -14.95 2.82 45.06
C LYS A 189 -15.04 1.28 45.11
N SER A 190 -14.31 0.58 45.97
CA SER A 190 -13.76 0.95 47.27
C SER A 190 -12.59 0.03 47.63
N SER A 191 -11.40 0.61 47.76
CA SER A 191 -10.46 0.14 48.78
C SER A 191 -10.91 0.68 50.14
N LYS A 192 -10.65 -0.11 51.19
CA LYS A 192 -10.59 0.28 52.63
C LYS A 192 -11.79 -0.10 53.52
N SER A 193 -11.69 -1.30 54.11
CA SER A 193 -11.89 -1.53 55.55
C SER A 193 -11.22 -2.87 55.88
N ARG A 194 -9.92 -2.85 56.18
CA ARG A 194 -9.38 -2.79 57.55
C ARG A 194 -9.59 -4.13 58.29
N SER A 195 -8.55 -4.95 58.18
CA SER A 195 -8.17 -5.95 59.17
C SER A 195 -8.11 -5.31 60.57
N THR A 196 -8.87 -5.84 61.52
CA THR A 196 -8.60 -5.71 62.95
C THR A 196 -8.88 -7.05 63.62
N LYS A 197 -7.81 -7.61 64.19
CA LYS A 197 -7.75 -8.67 65.19
C LYS A 197 -8.76 -8.43 66.34
N GLY A 198 -9.20 -9.51 66.98
CA GLY A 198 -9.68 -9.45 68.36
C GLY A 198 -10.48 -10.67 68.79
N LEU A 199 -9.78 -11.57 69.49
CA LEU A 199 -10.23 -12.62 70.43
C LEU A 199 -11.33 -13.62 69.99
#